data_AF-A0A7V2NUQ8-F1
#
_entry.id   AF-A0A7V2NUQ8-F1
#
_cell.length_a   1.000
_cell.length_b   1.000
_cell.length_c   1.000
_cell.angle_alpha   90.00
_cell.angle_beta   90.00
_cell.angle_gamma   90.00
#
_symmetry.space_group_name_H-M   'P 1'
#
loop_
_entity.id
_entity.type
_entity.pdbx_description
1 polymer ?
#
loop_
_entity_poly.entity_id
_entity_poly.type
_entity_poly.pdbx_seq_one_letter_code
_entity_poly.pdbx_strand_id
1 'polypeptide(L)'
;MIRGKIRRRINRFTVEVDVEGERVYSYLANSGRLPQLIIPGKEVLLIKKNKGLPYKILAVLEGNNWVCVDSFLPNRFVWEKLKENALPFLEGWKGVRKEVRIGDVTLDFLLEKEGKWGYLEVKTSTLFQGTISLFPDAPTERGRRHLEFLKEKAEKGEPSFLLVVTSGRNVSYFAPNYQCDPAFTFSFYQALKKGVKTYLLIARYSPMENKLSLRKIIPISMEGVLLAELSLYFSLNGKAEGGKVIVENGKEKVKEILEFAEKRGVILEVCENKEGMVLSIRR
;
A
#
# COMPACT_ATOMS: atom_id res chain seq x y z
N MET A 1 11.25 15.95 18.96
CA MET A 1 11.69 14.77 18.18
C MET A 1 13.18 14.88 17.93
N ILE A 2 13.86 13.75 17.75
CA ILE A 2 15.31 13.69 17.58
C ILE A 2 15.62 13.13 16.19
N ARG A 3 16.58 13.71 15.49
CA ARG A 3 17.05 13.20 14.20
C ARG A 3 18.25 12.28 14.43
N GLY A 4 18.39 11.29 13.57
CA GLY A 4 19.54 10.40 13.56
C GLY A 4 19.76 9.79 12.18
N LYS A 5 20.82 9.01 12.03
CA LYS A 5 21.13 8.28 10.80
C LYS A 5 21.20 6.78 11.05
N ILE A 6 20.50 5.99 10.25
CA ILE A 6 20.54 4.53 10.36
C ILE A 6 21.98 4.06 10.14
N ARG A 7 22.48 3.19 11.01
CA ARG A 7 23.75 2.50 10.80
C ARG A 7 23.53 1.11 10.25
N ARG A 8 22.62 0.35 10.86
CA ARG A 8 22.21 -0.98 10.40
C ARG A 8 20.95 -1.46 11.11
N ARG A 9 20.21 -2.37 10.47
CA ARG A 9 19.14 -3.13 11.11
C ARG A 9 19.75 -4.31 11.85
N ILE A 10 19.53 -4.39 13.16
CA ILE A 10 20.05 -5.48 14.02
C ILE A 10 19.14 -6.70 13.94
N ASN A 11 17.84 -6.47 14.04
CA ASN A 11 16.82 -7.52 13.92
C ASN A 11 15.49 -6.90 13.47
N ARG A 12 14.39 -7.68 13.48
CA ARG A 12 13.07 -7.22 13.06
C ARG A 12 12.60 -5.94 13.77
N PHE A 13 12.96 -5.73 15.03
CA PHE A 13 12.46 -4.63 15.87
C PHE A 13 13.55 -3.71 16.43
N THR A 14 14.80 -3.91 16.05
CA THR A 14 15.94 -3.14 16.57
C THR A 14 16.79 -2.61 15.43
N VAL A 15 17.02 -1.31 15.43
CA VAL A 15 17.87 -0.60 14.48
C VAL A 15 18.93 0.19 15.26
N GLU A 16 20.18 0.06 14.86
CA GLU A 16 21.27 0.87 15.37
C GLU A 16 21.27 2.21 14.61
N VAL A 17 21.25 3.31 15.34
CA VAL A 17 21.14 4.67 14.82
C VAL A 17 22.24 5.52 15.43
N ASP A 18 22.83 6.38 14.61
CA ASP A 18 23.72 7.46 15.04
C ASP A 18 22.86 8.68 15.40
N VAL A 19 22.97 9.15 16.64
CA VAL A 19 22.32 10.37 17.12
C VAL A 19 23.42 11.27 17.64
N GLU A 20 23.68 12.37 16.94
CA GLU A 20 24.71 13.35 17.33
C GLU A 20 26.11 12.72 17.54
N GLY A 21 26.45 11.70 16.76
CA GLY A 21 27.72 10.95 16.86
C GLY A 21 27.71 9.81 17.88
N GLU A 22 26.64 9.67 18.68
CA GLU A 22 26.47 8.56 19.61
C GLU A 22 25.70 7.40 19.00
N ARG A 23 26.17 6.17 19.27
CA ARG A 23 25.52 4.94 18.80
C ARG A 23 24.41 4.54 19.77
N VAL A 24 23.17 4.55 19.29
CA VAL A 24 22.00 4.17 20.08
C VAL A 24 21.20 3.06 19.42
N TYR A 25 20.57 2.20 20.24
CA TYR A 25 19.62 1.20 19.75
C TYR A 25 18.19 1.73 19.83
N SER A 26 17.48 1.65 18.72
CA SER A 26 16.13 2.18 18.55
C SER A 26 15.14 1.07 18.22
N TYR A 27 13.95 1.14 18.81
CA TYR A 27 12.83 0.26 18.51
C TYR A 27 12.18 0.63 17.17
N LEU A 28 12.00 -0.35 16.30
CA LEU A 28 11.24 -0.25 15.06
C LEU A 28 9.90 -0.95 15.25
N ALA A 29 8.81 -0.20 15.30
CA ALA A 29 7.45 -0.72 15.43
C ALA A 29 6.91 -1.21 14.07
N ASN A 30 7.66 -2.10 13.42
CA ASN A 30 7.32 -2.66 12.13
C ASN A 30 8.07 -3.97 11.90
N SER A 31 7.34 -5.06 11.70
CA SER A 31 7.92 -6.36 11.39
C SER A 31 8.32 -6.54 9.93
N GLY A 32 7.86 -5.65 9.04
CA GLY A 32 8.18 -5.66 7.61
C GLY A 32 9.67 -5.48 7.33
N ARG A 33 10.10 -5.84 6.12
CA ARG A 33 11.52 -5.77 5.73
C ARG A 33 11.96 -4.33 5.48
N LEU A 34 11.03 -3.46 5.06
CA LEU A 34 11.29 -2.05 4.77
C LEU A 34 12.57 -1.85 3.95
N PRO A 35 12.77 -2.61 2.85
CA PRO A 35 14.08 -2.73 2.18
C PRO A 35 14.56 -1.40 1.59
N GLN A 36 13.63 -0.50 1.27
CA GLN A 36 13.94 0.83 0.77
C GLN A 36 14.14 1.86 1.87
N LEU A 37 13.69 1.62 3.11
CA LEU A 37 13.65 2.65 4.16
C LEU A 37 14.70 2.41 5.25
N ILE A 38 14.91 1.16 5.68
CA ILE A 38 15.88 0.86 6.74
C ILE A 38 17.24 0.52 6.11
N ILE A 39 17.86 1.55 5.51
CA ILE A 39 19.15 1.47 4.82
C ILE A 39 20.19 2.32 5.58
N PRO A 40 21.45 1.86 5.73
CA PRO A 40 22.52 2.67 6.30
C PRO A 40 22.63 4.06 5.65
N GLY A 41 22.84 5.08 6.48
CA GLY A 41 22.96 6.49 6.08
C GLY A 41 21.64 7.25 6.00
N LYS A 42 20.48 6.59 5.91
CA LYS A 42 19.19 7.28 5.85
C LYS A 42 18.85 7.99 7.15
N GLU A 43 18.32 9.20 7.02
CA GLU A 43 17.88 10.01 8.15
C GLU A 43 16.57 9.47 8.73
N VAL A 44 16.47 9.46 10.05
CA VAL A 44 15.29 9.00 10.79
C VAL A 44 14.84 10.01 11.82
N LEU A 45 13.54 10.00 12.09
CA LEU A 45 12.95 10.67 13.24
C LEU A 45 12.72 9.69 14.37
N LEU A 46 13.15 10.11 15.55
CA LEU A 46 13.12 9.35 16.79
C LEU A 46 12.32 10.09 17.86
N ILE A 47 11.76 9.31 18.77
CA ILE A 47 11.25 9.79 20.06
C ILE A 47 11.87 8.98 21.20
N LYS A 48 12.18 9.65 22.31
CA LYS A 48 12.65 8.98 23.54
C LYS A 48 11.54 8.10 24.13
N LYS A 49 11.93 6.98 24.72
CA LYS A 49 11.07 6.04 25.44
C LYS A 49 11.57 5.86 26.86
N ASN A 50 10.63 5.63 27.79
CA ASN A 50 10.94 5.40 29.20
C ASN A 50 11.11 3.91 29.56
N LYS A 51 10.82 2.98 28.64
CA LYS A 51 10.89 1.52 28.87
C LYS A 51 11.44 0.78 27.64
N GLY A 52 12.31 -0.20 27.87
CA GLY A 52 12.98 -1.00 26.84
C GLY A 52 14.06 -0.19 26.12
N LEU A 53 14.18 -0.36 24.79
CA LEU A 53 15.10 0.45 23.99
C LEU A 53 14.82 1.96 24.17
N PRO A 54 15.87 2.79 24.30
CA PRO A 54 15.77 4.20 24.68
C PRO A 54 15.04 5.08 23.66
N TYR A 55 14.98 4.65 22.40
CA TYR A 55 14.33 5.38 21.31
C TYR A 55 13.34 4.51 20.54
N LYS A 56 12.37 5.15 19.89
CA LYS A 56 11.51 4.58 18.85
C LYS A 56 11.71 5.34 17.54
N ILE A 57 11.89 4.62 16.44
CA ILE A 57 11.84 5.20 15.09
C ILE A 57 10.37 5.44 14.73
N LEU A 58 10.05 6.68 14.34
CA LEU A 58 8.72 7.08 13.87
C LEU A 58 8.66 7.12 12.35
N ALA A 59 9.69 7.69 11.71
CA ALA A 59 9.73 7.87 10.28
C ALA A 59 11.15 7.84 9.74
N VAL A 60 11.27 7.57 8.44
CA VAL A 60 12.51 7.62 7.65
C VAL A 60 12.33 8.72 6.61
N LEU A 61 13.38 9.51 6.37
CA LEU A 61 13.39 10.52 5.31
C LEU A 61 13.61 9.83 3.95
N GLU A 62 12.66 10.05 3.04
CA GLU A 62 12.71 9.59 1.65
C GLU A 62 12.59 10.80 0.72
N GLY A 63 13.69 11.17 0.05
CA GLY A 63 13.78 12.45 -0.65
C GLY A 63 13.51 13.61 0.32
N ASN A 64 12.45 14.38 0.06
CA ASN A 64 12.05 15.52 0.89
C ASN A 64 10.87 15.22 1.82
N ASN A 65 10.45 13.95 1.93
CA ASN A 65 9.26 13.56 2.66
C ASN A 65 9.57 12.55 3.75
N TRP A 66 8.87 12.65 4.88
CA TRP A 66 8.93 11.66 5.93
C TRP A 66 7.95 10.52 5.65
N VAL A 67 8.46 9.30 5.55
CA VAL A 67 7.67 8.08 5.45
C VAL A 67 7.50 7.50 6.85
N CYS A 68 6.25 7.43 7.33
CA CYS A 68 5.96 6.81 8.61
C CYS A 68 6.28 5.31 8.55
N VAL A 69 7.10 4.82 9.48
CA VAL A 69 7.42 3.40 9.60
C VAL A 69 6.69 2.72 10.76
N ASP A 70 5.97 3.47 11.59
CA ASP A 70 5.13 2.91 12.65
C ASP A 70 3.88 2.24 12.08
N SER A 71 3.82 0.91 12.13
CA SER A 71 2.73 0.14 11.55
C SER A 71 1.38 0.31 12.27
N PHE A 72 1.37 0.89 13.48
CA PHE A 72 0.13 1.13 14.21
C PHE A 72 -0.57 2.44 13.82
N LEU A 73 0.18 3.40 13.29
CA LEU A 73 -0.36 4.73 12.98
C LEU A 73 -1.42 4.71 11.85
N PRO A 74 -1.25 3.94 10.75
CA PRO A 74 -2.26 3.82 9.70
C PRO A 74 -3.62 3.33 10.21
N ASN A 75 -3.67 2.25 11.00
CA ASN A 75 -4.95 1.74 11.52
C ASN A 75 -5.61 2.74 12.49
N ARG A 76 -4.82 3.43 13.32
CA ARG A 76 -5.35 4.51 14.17
C ARG A 76 -5.94 5.65 13.32
N PHE A 77 -5.23 6.05 12.28
CA PHE A 77 -5.68 7.10 11.38
C PHE A 77 -6.97 6.71 10.64
N VAL A 78 -7.07 5.47 10.14
CA VAL A 78 -8.30 4.97 9.51
C VAL A 78 -9.46 4.97 10.50
N TRP A 79 -9.23 4.55 11.75
CA TRP A 79 -10.24 4.63 12.80
C TRP A 79 -10.75 6.06 13.03
N GLU A 80 -9.86 7.04 13.14
CA GLU A 80 -10.22 8.44 13.32
C GLU A 80 -11.09 8.91 12.13
N LYS A 81 -10.70 8.58 10.90
CA LYS A 81 -11.47 8.95 9.70
C LYS A 81 -12.81 8.24 9.60
N LEU A 82 -12.93 7.01 10.07
CA LEU A 82 -14.21 6.31 10.18
C LEU A 82 -15.14 7.02 11.19
N LYS A 83 -14.62 7.42 12.36
CA LYS A 83 -15.39 8.14 13.38
C LYS A 83 -15.85 9.53 12.92
N GLU A 84 -15.05 10.18 12.09
CA GLU A 84 -15.35 11.47 11.48
C GLU A 84 -16.23 11.38 10.23
N ASN A 85 -16.58 10.17 9.76
CA ASN A 85 -17.23 9.94 8.46
C ASN A 85 -16.45 10.57 7.28
N ALA A 86 -15.12 10.63 7.37
CA ALA A 86 -14.23 11.29 6.41
C ALA A 86 -13.75 10.37 5.28
N LEU A 87 -14.35 9.19 5.12
CA LEU A 87 -14.07 8.23 4.06
C LEU A 87 -15.30 8.11 3.14
N PRO A 88 -15.37 8.85 2.02
CA PRO A 88 -16.58 8.93 1.19
C PRO A 88 -17.09 7.58 0.68
N PHE A 89 -16.18 6.64 0.39
CA PHE A 89 -16.56 5.29 -0.07
C PHE A 89 -17.24 4.42 1.00
N LEU A 90 -17.25 4.89 2.26
CA LEU A 90 -17.90 4.25 3.40
C LEU A 90 -19.07 5.09 3.95
N GLU A 91 -19.65 5.96 3.13
CA GLU A 91 -20.80 6.77 3.55
C GLU A 91 -21.98 5.91 4.07
N GLY A 92 -22.46 6.27 5.26
CA GLY A 92 -23.54 5.59 5.97
C GLY A 92 -23.12 4.40 6.83
N TRP A 93 -21.86 3.95 6.77
CA TRP A 93 -21.31 2.92 7.66
C TRP A 93 -20.92 3.53 9.01
N LYS A 94 -21.90 3.70 9.91
CA LYS A 94 -21.73 4.45 11.17
C LYS A 94 -21.30 3.57 12.36
N GLY A 95 -21.73 2.31 12.40
CA GLY A 95 -21.28 1.38 13.43
C GLY A 95 -19.89 0.88 13.07
N VAL A 96 -18.92 0.99 13.99
CA VAL A 96 -17.54 0.57 13.74
C VAL A 96 -17.02 -0.17 14.96
N ARG A 97 -16.55 -1.40 14.75
CA ARG A 97 -15.84 -2.22 15.75
C ARG A 97 -14.44 -2.52 15.24
N LYS A 98 -13.44 -2.54 16.13
CA LYS A 98 -12.04 -2.85 15.78
C LYS A 98 -11.68 -4.28 16.10
N GLU A 99 -10.68 -4.80 15.39
CA GLU A 99 -9.99 -6.06 15.74
C GLU A 99 -10.97 -7.22 15.96
N VAL A 100 -11.96 -7.33 15.07
CA VAL A 100 -13.04 -8.31 15.20
C VAL A 100 -12.58 -9.65 14.65
N ARG A 101 -12.59 -10.68 15.49
CA ARG A 101 -12.31 -12.05 15.08
C ARG A 101 -13.55 -12.70 14.47
N ILE A 102 -13.42 -13.20 13.23
CA ILE A 102 -14.46 -13.94 12.51
C ILE A 102 -13.80 -15.21 11.97
N GLY A 103 -14.14 -16.35 12.57
CA GLY A 103 -13.43 -17.60 12.33
C GLY A 103 -11.93 -17.47 12.65
N ASP A 104 -11.11 -17.69 11.64
CA ASP A 104 -9.64 -17.67 11.74
C ASP A 104 -9.00 -16.32 11.36
N VAL A 105 -9.80 -15.32 11.00
CA VAL A 105 -9.34 -14.00 10.61
C VAL A 105 -9.69 -12.97 11.68
N THR A 106 -8.74 -12.10 12.01
CA THR A 106 -9.01 -10.88 12.79
C THR A 106 -8.98 -9.70 11.84
N LEU A 107 -10.16 -9.16 11.53
CA LEU A 107 -10.31 -7.99 10.68
C LEU A 107 -9.97 -6.72 11.45
N ASP A 108 -9.42 -5.74 10.74
CA ASP A 108 -9.17 -4.43 11.33
C ASP A 108 -10.47 -3.74 11.75
N PHE A 109 -11.49 -3.75 10.89
CA PHE A 109 -12.78 -3.12 11.17
C PHE A 109 -13.98 -3.93 10.67
N LEU A 110 -14.99 -4.03 11.53
CA LEU A 110 -16.35 -4.44 11.17
C LEU A 110 -17.25 -3.21 11.18
N LEU A 111 -17.92 -2.98 10.06
CA LEU A 111 -18.77 -1.83 9.79
C LEU A 111 -20.24 -2.23 9.86
N GLU A 112 -21.11 -1.33 10.30
CA GLU A 112 -22.55 -1.52 10.35
C GLU A 112 -23.29 -0.37 9.67
N LYS A 113 -24.24 -0.72 8.80
CA LYS A 113 -25.17 0.20 8.15
C LYS A 113 -26.56 -0.45 8.10
N GLU A 114 -27.51 0.08 8.86
CA GLU A 114 -28.92 -0.35 8.82
C GLU A 114 -29.09 -1.87 9.02
N GLY A 115 -28.38 -2.44 10.01
CA GLY A 115 -28.41 -3.88 10.31
C GLY A 115 -27.62 -4.76 9.33
N LYS A 116 -26.97 -4.18 8.31
CA LYS A 116 -26.04 -4.89 7.41
C LYS A 116 -24.60 -4.73 7.88
N TRP A 117 -23.82 -5.81 7.74
CA TRP A 117 -22.40 -5.83 8.06
C TRP A 117 -21.54 -5.53 6.84
N GLY A 118 -20.42 -4.85 7.08
CA GLY A 118 -19.38 -4.57 6.10
C GLY A 118 -18.01 -4.90 6.66
N TYR A 119 -17.14 -5.50 5.86
CA TYR A 119 -15.84 -5.99 6.32
C TYR A 119 -14.74 -5.12 5.74
N LEU A 120 -13.94 -4.46 6.60
CA LEU A 120 -12.86 -3.58 6.16
C LEU A 120 -11.52 -4.06 6.71
N GLU A 121 -10.62 -4.39 5.79
CA GLU A 121 -9.22 -4.70 6.08
C GLU A 121 -8.33 -3.53 5.65
N VAL A 122 -7.35 -3.19 6.49
CA VAL A 122 -6.34 -2.17 6.21
C VAL A 122 -4.98 -2.81 5.96
N LYS A 123 -4.32 -2.41 4.88
CA LYS A 123 -2.92 -2.76 4.61
C LYS A 123 -2.09 -1.50 4.58
N THR A 124 -0.85 -1.57 5.06
CA THR A 124 0.09 -0.45 4.99
C THR A 124 1.14 -0.75 3.92
N SER A 125 1.31 0.16 2.98
CA SER A 125 2.34 0.08 1.94
C SER A 125 3.39 1.16 2.11
N THR A 126 4.64 0.72 2.19
CA THR A 126 5.84 1.57 2.31
C THR A 126 6.89 1.26 1.25
N LEU A 127 6.55 0.40 0.28
CA LEU A 127 7.40 0.04 -0.85
C LEU A 127 6.94 0.81 -2.09
N PHE A 128 7.88 1.41 -2.81
CA PHE A 128 7.58 2.29 -3.93
C PHE A 128 8.46 2.00 -5.13
N GLN A 129 7.89 2.15 -6.32
CA GLN A 129 8.64 2.19 -7.58
C GLN A 129 8.05 3.29 -8.46
N GLY A 130 8.81 4.37 -8.69
CA GLY A 130 8.28 5.56 -9.36
C GLY A 130 7.09 6.17 -8.62
N THR A 131 5.93 6.21 -9.28
CA THR A 131 4.63 6.67 -8.74
C THR A 131 3.72 5.52 -8.31
N ILE A 132 4.25 4.30 -8.20
CA ILE A 132 3.50 3.09 -7.85
C ILE A 132 3.81 2.70 -6.41
N SER A 133 2.76 2.47 -5.63
CA SER A 133 2.84 1.85 -4.31
C SER A 133 2.69 0.33 -4.42
N LEU A 134 3.55 -0.43 -3.74
CA LEU A 134 3.64 -1.88 -3.87
C LEU A 134 3.37 -2.58 -2.54
N PHE A 135 2.57 -3.64 -2.55
CA PHE A 135 2.37 -4.48 -1.36
C PHE A 135 2.24 -5.95 -1.76
N PRO A 136 2.88 -6.90 -1.05
CA PRO A 136 3.65 -6.69 0.18
C PRO A 136 5.16 -6.46 -0.06
N ASP A 137 5.89 -6.10 1.00
CA ASP A 137 7.37 -5.98 1.00
C ASP A 137 8.09 -7.25 1.52
N ALA A 138 7.32 -8.24 1.96
CA ALA A 138 7.72 -9.62 2.26
C ALA A 138 6.53 -10.58 2.07
N PRO A 139 6.74 -11.88 1.78
CA PRO A 139 5.66 -12.86 1.70
C PRO A 139 4.71 -12.82 2.91
N THR A 140 3.39 -12.88 2.66
CA THR A 140 2.36 -12.62 3.68
C THR A 140 1.18 -13.59 3.59
N GLU A 141 1.33 -14.74 4.25
CA GLU A 141 0.24 -15.72 4.40
C GLU A 141 -0.99 -15.13 5.10
N ARG A 142 -0.78 -14.28 6.12
CA ARG A 142 -1.88 -13.58 6.81
C ARG A 142 -2.62 -12.65 5.84
N GLY A 143 -1.90 -11.88 5.02
CA GLY A 143 -2.51 -11.00 4.03
C GLY A 143 -3.37 -11.78 3.03
N ARG A 144 -2.87 -12.94 2.58
CA ARG A 144 -3.60 -13.85 1.68
C ARG A 144 -4.89 -14.36 2.31
N ARG A 145 -4.86 -14.88 3.55
CA ARG A 145 -6.05 -15.36 4.26
C ARG A 145 -7.13 -14.29 4.43
N HIS A 146 -6.73 -13.05 4.70
CA HIS A 146 -7.67 -11.93 4.82
C HIS A 146 -8.30 -11.60 3.45
N LEU A 147 -7.55 -11.67 2.35
CA LEU A 147 -8.10 -11.49 1.00
C LEU A 147 -9.10 -12.59 0.63
N GLU A 148 -8.78 -13.85 0.93
CA GLU A 148 -9.70 -14.97 0.69
C GLU A 148 -11.00 -14.81 1.50
N PHE A 149 -10.90 -14.41 2.78
CA PHE A 149 -12.08 -14.08 3.59
C PHE A 149 -12.93 -12.97 2.96
N LEU A 150 -12.32 -11.85 2.54
CA LEU A 150 -13.05 -10.76 1.90
C LEU A 150 -13.68 -11.19 0.58
N LYS A 151 -12.99 -12.03 -0.19
CA LYS A 151 -13.50 -12.62 -1.43
C LYS A 151 -14.75 -13.45 -1.17
N GLU A 152 -14.70 -14.38 -0.22
CA GLU A 152 -15.85 -15.22 0.16
C GLU A 152 -17.06 -14.40 0.60
N LYS A 153 -16.82 -13.29 1.32
CA LYS A 153 -17.86 -12.35 1.72
C LYS A 153 -18.45 -11.60 0.54
N ALA A 154 -17.62 -11.08 -0.35
CA ALA A 154 -18.07 -10.42 -1.56
C ALA A 154 -18.85 -11.36 -2.50
N GLU A 155 -18.45 -12.63 -2.62
CA GLU A 155 -19.17 -13.66 -3.40
C GLU A 155 -20.59 -13.91 -2.88
N LYS A 156 -20.82 -13.73 -1.57
CA LYS A 156 -22.15 -13.82 -0.94
C LYS A 156 -22.96 -12.52 -1.04
N GLY A 157 -22.44 -11.51 -1.75
CA GLY A 157 -23.04 -10.18 -1.84
C GLY A 157 -22.84 -9.31 -0.59
N GLU A 158 -21.99 -9.73 0.35
CA GLU A 158 -21.73 -8.97 1.56
C GLU A 158 -20.67 -7.86 1.30
N PRO A 159 -20.92 -6.59 1.71
CA PRO A 159 -19.99 -5.49 1.48
C PRO A 159 -18.60 -5.74 2.07
N SER A 160 -17.59 -5.75 1.20
CA SER A 160 -16.22 -6.09 1.57
C SER A 160 -15.25 -5.07 0.98
N PHE A 161 -14.33 -4.59 1.82
CA PHE A 161 -13.46 -3.47 1.52
C PHE A 161 -12.00 -3.78 1.87
N LEU A 162 -11.11 -3.41 0.97
CA LEU A 162 -9.67 -3.39 1.22
C LEU A 162 -9.15 -1.96 1.09
N LEU A 163 -8.52 -1.46 2.14
CA LEU A 163 -7.92 -0.12 2.15
C LEU A 163 -6.40 -0.24 2.29
N VAL A 164 -5.68 0.13 1.23
CA VAL A 164 -4.22 0.25 1.29
C VAL A 164 -3.88 1.68 1.69
N VAL A 165 -3.23 1.86 2.83
CA VAL A 165 -2.73 3.15 3.31
C VAL A 165 -1.26 3.28 2.97
N THR A 166 -0.89 4.40 2.36
CA THR A 166 0.49 4.75 2.07
C THR A 166 0.80 6.18 2.50
N SER A 167 2.07 6.45 2.85
CA SER A 167 2.50 7.77 3.27
C SER A 167 3.91 8.09 2.79
N GLY A 168 4.22 9.38 2.68
CA GLY A 168 5.58 9.87 2.44
C GLY A 168 6.03 9.88 0.96
N ARG A 169 5.21 9.44 0.01
CA ARG A 169 5.46 9.66 -1.43
C ARG A 169 4.16 10.00 -2.15
N ASN A 170 4.25 10.84 -3.18
CA ASN A 170 3.11 11.07 -4.07
C ASN A 170 3.02 9.91 -5.07
N VAL A 171 2.02 9.07 -4.90
CA VAL A 171 1.77 7.92 -5.77
C VAL A 171 0.46 8.13 -6.52
N SER A 172 0.38 7.54 -7.70
CA SER A 172 -0.83 7.58 -8.54
C SER A 172 -1.47 6.20 -8.69
N TYR A 173 -0.70 5.15 -8.40
CA TYR A 173 -1.09 3.77 -8.67
C TYR A 173 -0.73 2.84 -7.52
N PHE A 174 -1.39 1.70 -7.50
CA PHE A 174 -1.09 0.58 -6.63
C PHE A 174 -0.94 -0.69 -7.47
N ALA A 175 0.04 -1.53 -7.14
CA ALA A 175 0.12 -2.89 -7.66
C ALA A 175 0.43 -3.88 -6.53
N PRO A 176 -0.15 -5.09 -6.57
CA PRO A 176 0.32 -6.16 -5.72
C PRO A 176 1.73 -6.58 -6.16
N ASN A 177 2.63 -6.81 -5.21
CA ASN A 177 4.04 -7.08 -5.52
C ASN A 177 4.24 -8.56 -5.90
N TYR A 178 4.00 -8.89 -7.16
CA TYR A 178 4.13 -10.26 -7.69
C TYR A 178 5.52 -10.87 -7.45
N GLN A 179 6.59 -10.09 -7.59
CA GLN A 179 7.96 -10.59 -7.37
C GLN A 179 8.21 -11.01 -5.92
N CYS A 180 7.48 -10.41 -4.98
CA CYS A 180 7.61 -10.70 -3.56
C CYS A 180 6.68 -11.83 -3.11
N ASP A 181 5.41 -11.80 -3.54
CA ASP A 181 4.41 -12.79 -3.15
C ASP A 181 3.40 -13.05 -4.28
N PRO A 182 3.70 -13.99 -5.20
CA PRO A 182 2.79 -14.37 -6.29
C PRO A 182 1.42 -14.86 -5.78
N ALA A 183 1.38 -15.54 -4.64
CA ALA A 183 0.15 -16.09 -4.07
C ALA A 183 -0.76 -14.98 -3.55
N PHE A 184 -0.20 -13.98 -2.86
CA PHE A 184 -0.94 -12.78 -2.47
C PHE A 184 -1.46 -12.03 -3.70
N THR A 185 -0.63 -11.83 -4.73
CA THR A 185 -1.04 -11.17 -5.97
C THR A 185 -2.24 -11.88 -6.62
N PHE A 186 -2.20 -13.22 -6.71
CA PHE A 186 -3.29 -13.99 -7.27
C PHE A 186 -4.60 -13.85 -6.46
N SER A 187 -4.52 -13.97 -5.13
CA SER A 187 -5.67 -13.75 -4.23
C SER A 187 -6.22 -12.33 -4.33
N PHE A 188 -5.36 -11.33 -4.54
CA PHE A 188 -5.76 -9.94 -4.69
C PHE A 188 -6.58 -9.75 -5.98
N TYR A 189 -6.12 -10.31 -7.10
CA TYR A 189 -6.86 -10.31 -8.35
C TYR A 189 -8.22 -10.99 -8.24
N GLN A 190 -8.28 -12.14 -7.56
CA GLN A 190 -9.54 -12.83 -7.31
C GLN A 190 -10.50 -11.98 -6.46
N ALA A 191 -10.01 -11.39 -5.37
CA ALA A 191 -10.81 -10.52 -4.51
C ALA A 191 -11.43 -9.35 -5.29
N LEU A 192 -10.63 -8.67 -6.13
CA LEU A 192 -11.14 -7.62 -7.03
C LEU A 192 -12.24 -8.15 -7.97
N LYS A 193 -11.99 -9.28 -8.65
CA LYS A 193 -12.96 -9.88 -9.59
C LYS A 193 -14.27 -10.28 -8.92
N LYS A 194 -14.23 -10.66 -7.63
CA LYS A 194 -15.41 -11.05 -6.85
C LYS A 194 -16.10 -9.88 -6.15
N GLY A 195 -15.65 -8.64 -6.37
CA GLY A 195 -16.36 -7.45 -5.92
C GLY A 195 -15.87 -6.87 -4.60
N VAL A 196 -14.68 -7.26 -4.12
CA VAL A 196 -14.03 -6.57 -2.99
C VAL A 196 -13.63 -5.15 -3.43
N LYS A 197 -14.28 -4.14 -2.83
CA LYS A 197 -14.04 -2.73 -3.16
C LYS A 197 -12.71 -2.30 -2.57
N THR A 198 -11.77 -1.93 -3.44
CA THR A 198 -10.39 -1.65 -3.02
C THR A 198 -10.02 -0.20 -3.24
N TYR A 199 -9.32 0.41 -2.29
CA TYR A 199 -8.92 1.82 -2.33
C TYR A 199 -7.49 2.02 -1.85
N LEU A 200 -6.78 2.94 -2.49
CA LEU A 200 -5.50 3.48 -2.06
C LEU A 200 -5.73 4.81 -1.35
N LEU A 201 -5.43 4.86 -0.06
CA LEU A 201 -5.40 6.09 0.73
C LEU A 201 -3.98 6.62 0.78
N ILE A 202 -3.80 7.83 0.26
CA ILE A 202 -2.54 8.57 0.33
C ILE A 202 -2.64 9.55 1.49
N ALA A 203 -1.75 9.38 2.45
CA ALA A 203 -1.62 10.25 3.61
C ALA A 203 -0.31 11.04 3.59
N ARG A 204 -0.32 12.22 4.22
CA ARG A 204 0.90 12.94 4.58
C ARG A 204 1.21 12.69 6.05
N TYR A 205 2.44 12.32 6.35
CA TYR A 205 2.91 12.28 7.73
C TYR A 205 3.43 13.66 8.15
N SER A 206 2.93 14.15 9.28
CA SER A 206 3.44 15.34 9.97
C SER A 206 4.34 14.87 11.12
N PRO A 207 5.67 15.03 10.99
CA PRO A 207 6.59 14.82 12.09
C PRO A 207 6.19 15.57 13.34
N MET A 208 5.92 16.88 13.26
CA MET A 208 5.72 17.72 14.44
C MET A 208 4.57 17.22 15.32
N GLU A 209 3.50 16.73 14.70
CA GLU A 209 2.32 16.23 15.40
C GLU A 209 2.33 14.71 15.62
N ASN A 210 3.26 13.99 14.99
CA ASN A 210 3.23 12.54 14.86
C ASN A 210 1.87 12.01 14.35
N LYS A 211 1.31 12.68 13.35
CA LYS A 211 -0.02 12.38 12.79
C LYS A 211 0.01 12.18 11.29
N LEU A 212 -0.95 11.42 10.80
CA LEU A 212 -1.28 11.34 9.38
C LEU A 212 -2.41 12.31 9.05
N SER A 213 -2.35 12.93 7.88
CA SER A 213 -3.46 13.70 7.31
C SER A 213 -3.83 13.15 5.93
N LEU A 214 -5.14 13.13 5.64
CA LEU A 214 -5.67 12.63 4.38
C LEU A 214 -5.24 13.57 3.25
N ARG A 215 -4.69 13.02 2.16
CA ARG A 215 -4.39 13.77 0.94
C ARG A 215 -5.33 13.41 -0.19
N LYS A 216 -5.42 12.11 -0.49
CA LYS A 216 -6.19 11.60 -1.63
C LYS A 216 -6.63 10.16 -1.36
N ILE A 217 -7.76 9.79 -1.93
CA ILE A 217 -8.23 8.40 -2.02
C ILE A 217 -8.38 8.08 -3.49
N ILE A 218 -7.83 6.96 -3.92
CA ILE A 218 -7.89 6.49 -5.31
C ILE A 218 -8.56 5.10 -5.30
N PRO A 219 -9.69 4.91 -5.98
CA PRO A 219 -10.24 3.57 -6.21
C PRO A 219 -9.21 2.72 -6.96
N ILE A 220 -8.97 1.51 -6.48
CA ILE A 220 -8.11 0.54 -7.15
C ILE A 220 -9.02 -0.37 -8.00
N SER A 221 -8.86 -0.27 -9.32
CA SER A 221 -9.55 -1.12 -10.28
C SER A 221 -8.60 -2.12 -10.92
N MET A 222 -9.16 -3.14 -11.58
CA MET A 222 -8.40 -4.11 -12.37
C MET A 222 -7.47 -3.39 -13.36
N GLU A 223 -8.02 -2.37 -14.03
CA GLU A 223 -7.31 -1.57 -15.02
C GLU A 223 -6.15 -0.80 -14.41
N GLY A 224 -6.39 -0.10 -13.31
CA GLY A 224 -5.35 0.67 -12.61
C GLY A 224 -4.18 -0.21 -12.15
N VAL A 225 -4.47 -1.43 -11.70
CA VAL A 225 -3.45 -2.39 -11.25
C VAL A 225 -2.61 -2.87 -12.42
N LEU A 226 -3.23 -3.20 -13.55
CA LEU A 226 -2.50 -3.69 -14.73
C LEU A 226 -1.61 -2.63 -15.33
N LEU A 227 -2.10 -1.38 -15.44
CA LEU A 227 -1.28 -0.26 -15.92
C LEU A 227 -0.05 -0.06 -15.03
N ALA A 228 -0.22 -0.24 -13.71
CA ALA A 228 0.87 -0.21 -12.77
C ALA A 228 1.84 -1.38 -13.01
N GLU A 229 1.35 -2.62 -13.09
CA GLU A 229 2.19 -3.80 -13.37
C GLU A 229 2.93 -3.72 -14.70
N LEU A 230 2.29 -3.21 -15.75
CA LEU A 230 2.93 -2.97 -17.06
C LEU A 230 4.06 -1.95 -16.94
N SER A 231 3.81 -0.85 -16.23
CA SER A 231 4.84 0.17 -15.98
C SER A 231 6.04 -0.41 -15.21
N LEU A 232 5.80 -1.34 -14.26
CA LEU A 232 6.87 -2.05 -13.55
C LEU A 232 7.62 -3.03 -14.46
N TYR A 233 6.88 -3.90 -15.16
CA TYR A 233 7.45 -4.97 -15.97
C TYR A 233 8.34 -4.42 -17.06
N PHE A 234 7.88 -3.37 -17.76
CA PHE A 234 8.67 -2.79 -18.83
C PHE A 234 9.80 -1.91 -18.31
N SER A 235 9.80 -1.43 -17.06
CA SER A 235 10.89 -0.62 -16.48
C SER A 235 11.37 0.57 -17.34
N LEU A 236 10.63 0.91 -18.40
CA LEU A 236 11.05 1.72 -19.55
C LEU A 236 10.14 2.94 -19.60
N ASN A 237 10.71 4.13 -19.34
CA ASN A 237 10.41 5.45 -19.90
C ASN A 237 8.94 5.91 -20.14
N GLY A 238 7.92 5.17 -19.73
CA GLY A 238 6.52 5.44 -20.01
C GLY A 238 5.82 6.15 -18.86
N LYS A 239 4.96 7.11 -19.19
CA LYS A 239 3.99 7.69 -18.26
C LYS A 239 2.72 6.85 -18.31
N ALA A 240 2.33 6.26 -17.17
CA ALA A 240 0.97 5.76 -17.00
C ALA A 240 0.08 6.93 -16.55
N GLU A 241 -0.92 7.27 -17.36
CA GLU A 241 -1.90 8.30 -17.02
C GLU A 241 -3.27 7.96 -17.62
N GLY A 242 -4.34 8.14 -16.83
CA GLY A 242 -5.72 8.11 -17.35
C GLY A 242 -6.16 6.81 -18.03
N GLY A 243 -5.59 5.65 -17.70
CA GLY A 243 -5.95 4.38 -18.33
C GLY A 243 -5.01 3.93 -19.46
N LYS A 244 -3.92 4.67 -19.71
CA LYS A 244 -3.04 4.48 -20.87
C LYS A 244 -1.60 4.20 -20.44
N VAL A 245 -0.90 3.37 -21.23
CA VAL A 245 0.57 3.20 -21.17
C VAL A 245 1.14 3.65 -22.51
N ILE A 246 2.10 4.59 -22.47
CA ILE A 246 2.82 5.05 -23.67
C ILE A 246 4.16 4.30 -23.74
N VAL A 247 4.42 3.66 -24.88
CA VAL A 247 5.65 2.92 -25.17
C VAL A 247 6.43 3.65 -26.26
N GLU A 248 7.53 4.28 -25.87
CA GLU A 248 8.36 5.12 -26.76
C GLU A 248 9.19 4.31 -27.78
N ASN A 249 9.29 2.98 -27.69
CA ASN A 249 10.11 2.16 -28.61
C ASN A 249 9.62 0.70 -28.79
N GLY A 250 9.25 0.33 -30.04
CA GLY A 250 9.27 -1.05 -30.58
C GLY A 250 7.93 -1.81 -30.64
N LYS A 251 7.51 -2.23 -31.85
CA LYS A 251 6.36 -3.15 -32.08
C LYS A 251 6.50 -4.50 -31.34
N GLU A 252 7.73 -4.94 -31.11
CA GLU A 252 8.03 -6.20 -30.43
C GLU A 252 7.67 -6.15 -28.93
N LYS A 253 7.97 -5.02 -28.25
CA LYS A 253 7.53 -4.80 -26.86
C LYS A 253 6.01 -4.77 -26.76
N VAL A 254 5.32 -4.13 -27.70
CA VAL A 254 3.84 -4.12 -27.75
C VAL A 254 3.29 -5.55 -27.72
N LYS A 255 3.86 -6.48 -28.50
CA LYS A 255 3.41 -7.88 -28.50
C LYS A 255 3.58 -8.56 -27.13
N GLU A 256 4.72 -8.37 -26.47
CA GLU A 256 4.94 -8.89 -25.12
C GLU A 256 3.96 -8.28 -24.09
N ILE A 257 3.62 -6.99 -24.23
CA ILE A 257 2.62 -6.31 -23.39
C ILE A 257 1.25 -6.99 -23.54
N LEU A 258 0.85 -7.27 -24.78
CA LEU A 258 -0.43 -7.91 -25.08
C LEU A 258 -0.49 -9.31 -24.48
N GLU A 259 0.55 -10.14 -24.65
CA GLU A 259 0.62 -11.48 -24.07
C GLU A 259 0.64 -11.44 -22.52
N PHE A 260 1.32 -10.47 -21.92
CA PHE A 260 1.35 -10.26 -20.47
C PHE A 260 -0.04 -9.94 -19.91
N ALA A 261 -0.78 -9.09 -20.61
CA ALA A 261 -2.15 -8.68 -20.24
C ALA A 261 -3.14 -9.84 -20.44
N GLU A 262 -3.03 -10.56 -21.56
CA GLU A 262 -3.89 -11.72 -21.87
C GLU A 262 -3.75 -12.82 -20.81
N LYS A 263 -2.54 -13.13 -20.35
CA LYS A 263 -2.28 -14.08 -19.25
C LYS A 263 -2.96 -13.69 -17.92
N ARG A 264 -3.33 -12.42 -17.76
CA ARG A 264 -4.08 -11.89 -16.59
C ARG A 264 -5.58 -11.74 -16.86
N GLY A 265 -6.01 -12.12 -18.07
CA GLY A 265 -7.40 -12.07 -18.54
C GLY A 265 -7.84 -10.68 -18.98
N VAL A 266 -6.94 -9.89 -19.57
CA VAL A 266 -7.19 -8.50 -19.95
C VAL A 266 -6.85 -8.28 -21.42
N ILE A 267 -7.76 -7.59 -22.12
CA ILE A 267 -7.59 -7.22 -23.52
C ILE A 267 -7.16 -5.75 -23.59
N LEU A 268 -6.06 -5.48 -24.29
CA LEU A 268 -5.59 -4.13 -24.56
C LEU A 268 -5.84 -3.76 -26.02
N GLU A 269 -6.24 -2.51 -26.24
CA GLU A 269 -6.23 -1.82 -27.52
C GLU A 269 -4.91 -1.08 -27.69
N VAL A 270 -4.41 -1.03 -28.92
CA VAL A 270 -3.16 -0.36 -29.28
C VAL A 270 -3.46 0.72 -30.31
N CYS A 271 -3.06 1.96 -30.02
CA CYS A 271 -3.15 3.10 -30.91
C CYS A 271 -1.78 3.78 -31.05
N GLU A 272 -1.37 4.18 -32.24
CA GLU A 272 -0.10 4.90 -32.44
C GLU A 272 -0.35 6.42 -32.47
N ASN A 273 0.45 7.21 -31.74
CA ASN A 273 0.41 8.67 -31.77
C ASN A 273 1.83 9.28 -31.85
N LYS A 274 1.94 10.62 -31.82
CA LYS A 274 3.21 11.35 -31.88
C LYS A 274 4.19 11.05 -30.73
N GLU A 275 3.70 10.48 -29.63
CA GLU A 275 4.46 10.12 -28.43
C GLU A 275 4.83 8.61 -28.41
N GLY A 276 4.33 7.82 -29.36
CA GLY A 276 4.61 6.39 -29.50
C GLY A 276 3.36 5.50 -29.55
N MET A 277 3.51 4.24 -29.17
CA MET A 277 2.39 3.29 -29.07
C MET A 277 1.67 3.48 -27.74
N VAL A 278 0.39 3.82 -27.81
CA VAL A 278 -0.52 4.01 -26.68
C VAL A 278 -1.35 2.74 -26.50
N LEU A 279 -1.17 2.07 -25.37
CA LEU A 279 -2.01 0.94 -24.96
C LEU A 279 -3.12 1.40 -24.02
N SER A 280 -4.36 1.01 -24.30
CA SER A 280 -5.52 1.24 -23.44
C SER A 280 -6.26 -0.06 -23.16
N ILE A 281 -6.91 -0.18 -22.02
CA ILE A 281 -7.69 -1.38 -21.71
C ILE A 281 -9.03 -1.33 -22.44
N ARG A 282 -9.35 -2.40 -23.18
CA ARG A 282 -10.63 -2.58 -23.84
C ARG A 282 -11.70 -2.85 -22.78
N ARG A 283 -12.70 -1.97 -22.71
CA ARG A 283 -13.87 -2.14 -21.83
C ARG A 283 -14.91 -3.07 -22.43
#